data_AF-A0A7K5Q7E5-F1
#
_entry.id   AF-A0A7K5Q7E5-F1
#
_cell.length_a   1.000
_cell.length_b   1.000
_cell.length_c   1.000
_cell.angle_alpha   90.00
_cell.angle_beta   90.00
_cell.angle_gamma   90.00
#
_symmetry.space_group_name_H-M   'P 1'
#
loop_
_entity.id
_entity.type
_entity.pdbx_description
1 polymer ?
#
loop_
_entity_poly.entity_id
_entity_poly.type
_entity_poly.pdbx_seq_one_letter_code
_entity_poly.pdbx_strand_id
1 'polypeptide(L)'
;QMKGPRVGLLGFSKGAEVCLAMAAFLKNIMAVASSEHSLCDCYIDSSLLPRIKTHTVALHEHKTKATNSEFLDYSDVVEDLFQAPGNQSLIPLEKAEAQFLFIVGQDDRVVKSEYYATEVGKLLQAQGKGNFQILSCPGTGHCIDPPFFPLYPIGSHPVFQKRAVLGGELRPYSKAQVHAWSQIQAFFKKYL
;
A
#
# COMPACT_ATOMS: atom_id res chain seq x y z
N GLN A 1 -6.91 -18.29 21.10
CA GLN A 1 -6.63 -19.53 20.36
C GLN A 1 -6.92 -19.25 18.88
N MET A 2 -6.03 -19.61 17.97
CA MET A 2 -6.26 -19.41 16.52
C MET A 2 -7.32 -20.40 16.03
N LYS A 3 -8.30 -19.92 15.23
CA LYS A 3 -9.42 -20.76 14.76
C LYS A 3 -9.06 -21.70 13.61
N GLY A 4 -8.06 -21.37 12.80
CA GLY A 4 -7.70 -22.15 11.62
C GLY A 4 -6.21 -22.18 11.33
N PRO A 5 -5.77 -23.03 10.38
CA PRO A 5 -4.36 -23.18 10.03
C PRO A 5 -3.81 -22.02 9.19
N ARG A 6 -4.69 -21.14 8.67
CA ARG A 6 -4.36 -19.99 7.84
C ARG A 6 -4.64 -18.69 8.58
N VAL A 7 -3.88 -17.65 8.25
CA VAL A 7 -3.93 -16.34 8.90
C VAL A 7 -4.27 -15.24 7.91
N GLY A 8 -4.86 -14.15 8.42
CA GLY A 8 -5.00 -12.91 7.67
C GLY A 8 -3.95 -11.90 8.10
N LEU A 9 -3.53 -11.04 7.17
CA LEU A 9 -2.54 -10.00 7.39
C LEU A 9 -3.17 -8.63 7.11
N LEU A 10 -3.02 -7.69 8.05
CA LEU A 10 -3.40 -6.30 7.88
C LEU A 10 -2.11 -5.46 7.92
N GLY A 11 -1.83 -4.73 6.85
CA GLY A 11 -0.64 -3.90 6.74
C GLY A 11 -0.95 -2.49 6.26
N PHE A 12 -0.16 -1.53 6.76
CA PHE A 12 -0.21 -0.12 6.38
C PHE A 12 1.18 0.33 5.94
N SER A 13 1.27 1.17 4.91
CA SER A 13 2.53 1.72 4.42
C SER A 13 3.58 0.61 4.16
N LYS A 14 4.79 0.71 4.73
CA LYS A 14 5.80 -0.35 4.59
C LYS A 14 5.32 -1.72 5.10
N GLY A 15 4.46 -1.75 6.12
CA GLY A 15 3.85 -2.97 6.63
C GLY A 15 2.93 -3.66 5.61
N ALA A 16 2.28 -2.90 4.73
CA ALA A 16 1.51 -3.46 3.62
C ALA A 16 2.43 -4.18 2.62
N GLU A 17 3.57 -3.59 2.25
CA GLU A 17 4.55 -4.24 1.37
C GLU A 17 5.04 -5.57 1.96
N VAL A 18 5.33 -5.60 3.27
CA VAL A 18 5.71 -6.83 3.97
C VAL A 18 4.60 -7.87 3.94
N CYS A 19 3.33 -7.49 4.18
CA CYS A 19 2.21 -8.42 4.13
C CYS A 19 2.01 -9.02 2.74
N LEU A 20 2.21 -8.23 1.70
CA LEU A 20 2.13 -8.65 0.31
C LEU A 20 3.27 -9.60 -0.06
N ALA A 21 4.49 -9.30 0.36
CA ALA A 21 5.64 -10.21 0.22
C ALA A 21 5.38 -11.53 0.95
N MET A 22 4.87 -11.49 2.19
CA MET A 22 4.50 -12.70 2.93
C MET A 22 3.48 -13.54 2.17
N ALA A 23 2.46 -12.92 1.56
CA ALA A 23 1.47 -13.65 0.77
C ALA A 23 2.04 -14.29 -0.50
N ALA A 24 3.04 -13.66 -1.13
CA ALA A 24 3.68 -14.18 -2.34
C ALA A 24 4.68 -15.33 -2.05
N PHE A 25 5.35 -15.31 -0.89
CA PHE A 25 6.47 -16.22 -0.60
C PHE A 25 6.20 -17.24 0.52
N LEU A 26 5.20 -17.02 1.38
CA LEU A 26 4.87 -17.92 2.48
C LEU A 26 3.58 -18.69 2.23
N LYS A 27 3.48 -19.87 2.85
CA LYS A 27 2.26 -20.67 2.86
C LYS A 27 1.32 -20.20 3.97
N ASN A 28 0.05 -20.60 3.88
CA ASN A 28 -0.98 -20.40 4.91
C ASN A 28 -1.41 -18.94 5.13
N ILE A 29 -1.13 -18.04 4.20
CA ILE A 29 -1.75 -16.72 4.17
C ILE A 29 -3.07 -16.82 3.41
N MET A 30 -4.18 -16.49 4.08
CA MET A 30 -5.52 -16.58 3.52
C MET A 30 -5.98 -15.26 2.90
N ALA A 31 -5.77 -14.16 3.61
CA ALA A 31 -6.31 -12.86 3.22
C ALA A 31 -5.34 -11.75 3.62
N VAL A 32 -5.17 -10.75 2.76
CA VAL A 32 -4.36 -9.56 3.01
C VAL A 32 -5.20 -8.33 2.76
N ALA A 33 -5.35 -7.50 3.79
CA ALA A 33 -5.82 -6.13 3.64
C ALA A 33 -4.60 -5.21 3.73
N SER A 34 -4.40 -4.38 2.72
CA SER A 34 -3.24 -3.50 2.61
C SER A 34 -3.67 -2.09 2.29
N SER A 35 -3.10 -1.13 3.00
CA SER A 35 -3.36 0.30 2.81
C SER A 35 -2.06 1.06 2.56
N GLU A 36 -2.14 2.20 1.87
CA GLU A 36 -1.08 3.24 1.83
C GLU A 36 0.27 2.79 1.22
N HIS A 37 0.26 1.88 0.26
CA HIS A 37 1.49 1.21 -0.22
C HIS A 37 1.94 1.67 -1.62
N SER A 38 3.25 1.62 -1.88
CA SER A 38 3.79 1.76 -3.25
C SER A 38 3.88 0.42 -3.99
N LEU A 39 3.50 -0.71 -3.39
CA LEU A 39 3.65 -2.09 -3.95
C LEU A 39 5.09 -2.46 -4.36
N CYS A 40 6.04 -1.60 -4.02
CA CYS A 40 7.46 -1.78 -4.26
C CYS A 40 8.08 -2.50 -3.08
N ASP A 41 9.24 -3.11 -3.28
CA ASP A 41 10.13 -3.36 -2.18
C ASP A 41 10.97 -2.11 -1.86
N CYS A 42 10.35 -1.12 -1.22
CA CYS A 42 11.08 0.08 -0.77
C CYS A 42 11.84 -0.28 0.51
N TYR A 43 13.01 -0.91 0.43
CA TYR A 43 13.81 -1.27 1.61
C TYR A 43 13.26 -2.40 2.51
N ILE A 44 12.77 -3.53 1.98
CA ILE A 44 13.01 -4.78 2.72
C ILE A 44 14.48 -5.06 2.50
N ASP A 45 15.26 -4.97 3.58
CA ASP A 45 16.63 -5.43 3.55
C ASP A 45 16.64 -6.85 2.98
N SER A 46 17.36 -7.06 1.88
CA SER A 46 17.56 -8.37 1.27
C SER A 46 18.04 -9.43 2.27
N SER A 47 18.61 -9.01 3.42
CA SER A 47 18.96 -9.87 4.54
C SER A 47 17.75 -10.42 5.32
N LEU A 48 16.62 -9.70 5.37
CA LEU A 48 15.40 -10.10 6.08
C LEU A 48 14.58 -11.14 5.32
N LEU A 49 14.67 -11.16 3.98
CA LEU A 49 14.01 -12.14 3.12
C LEU A 49 14.95 -12.62 2.00
N PRO A 50 15.91 -13.52 2.30
CA PRO A 50 16.96 -13.97 1.34
C PRO A 50 16.43 -14.62 0.05
N ARG A 51 15.15 -15.01 0.04
CA ARG A 51 14.46 -15.61 -1.12
C ARG A 51 13.79 -14.57 -2.02
N ILE A 52 13.74 -13.31 -1.59
CA ILE A 52 13.17 -12.19 -2.33
C ILE A 52 14.33 -11.42 -2.94
N LYS A 53 14.65 -11.74 -4.20
CA LYS A 53 15.58 -10.96 -5.01
C LYS A 53 14.80 -9.83 -5.68
N THR A 54 14.36 -8.85 -4.91
CA THR A 54 13.77 -7.63 -5.43
C THR A 54 14.88 -6.59 -5.59
N HIS A 55 14.89 -5.90 -6.71
CA HIS A 55 15.76 -4.74 -6.87
C HIS A 55 15.22 -3.60 -6.01
N THR A 56 16.06 -3.03 -5.14
CA THR A 56 15.70 -1.85 -4.37
C THR A 56 15.30 -0.72 -5.32
N VAL A 57 14.11 -0.19 -5.11
CA VAL A 57 13.57 0.89 -5.93
C VAL A 57 14.27 2.19 -5.56
N ALA A 58 14.78 2.91 -6.55
CA ALA A 58 15.42 4.19 -6.31
C ALA A 58 14.38 5.25 -5.93
N LEU A 59 14.71 6.02 -4.89
CA LEU A 59 13.96 7.22 -4.53
C LEU A 59 14.72 8.46 -5.03
N HIS A 60 14.04 9.27 -5.83
CA HIS A 60 14.60 10.46 -6.46
C HIS A 60 14.07 11.72 -5.79
N GLU A 61 14.75 12.20 -4.78
CA GLU A 61 14.34 13.40 -4.04
C GLU A 61 14.18 14.65 -4.94
N HIS A 62 14.96 14.75 -6.02
CA HIS A 62 14.84 15.85 -6.99
C HIS A 62 13.48 15.88 -7.72
N LYS A 63 12.68 14.80 -7.65
CA LYS A 63 11.32 14.74 -8.20
C LYS A 63 10.25 15.25 -7.23
N THR A 64 10.63 15.61 -6.00
CA THR A 64 9.71 16.26 -5.05
C THR A 64 9.18 17.58 -5.64
N LYS A 65 7.93 17.91 -5.32
CA LYS A 65 7.33 19.19 -5.72
C LYS A 65 7.14 20.06 -4.49
N ALA A 66 7.62 21.29 -4.58
CA ALA A 66 7.31 22.30 -3.59
C ALA A 66 5.81 22.62 -3.65
N THR A 67 5.16 22.61 -2.50
CA THR A 67 3.80 23.14 -2.35
C THR A 67 3.84 24.60 -1.92
N ASN A 68 2.70 25.30 -2.01
CA ASN A 68 2.58 26.70 -1.59
C ASN A 68 2.83 26.93 -0.08
N SER A 69 3.07 25.86 0.68
CA SER A 69 3.08 25.84 2.15
C SER A 69 4.43 25.41 2.76
N GLU A 70 5.55 25.56 2.04
CA GLU A 70 6.89 25.11 2.49
C GLU A 70 7.05 23.59 2.70
N PHE A 71 6.01 22.81 2.40
CA PHE A 71 6.01 21.36 2.49
C PHE A 71 6.22 20.72 1.11
N LEU A 72 6.72 19.49 1.11
CA LEU A 72 7.03 18.77 -0.12
C LEU A 72 5.98 17.71 -0.42
N ASP A 73 5.60 17.61 -1.69
CA ASP A 73 4.83 16.49 -2.25
C ASP A 73 5.83 15.45 -2.77
N TYR A 74 5.66 14.22 -2.31
CA TYR A 74 6.57 13.10 -2.56
C TYR A 74 5.99 12.06 -3.52
N SER A 75 4.78 12.26 -4.04
CA SER A 75 4.08 11.28 -4.87
C SER A 75 4.86 10.79 -6.10
N ASP A 76 5.82 11.59 -6.59
CA ASP A 76 6.65 11.31 -7.77
C ASP A 76 8.09 10.86 -7.46
N VAL A 77 8.47 10.70 -6.18
CA VAL A 77 9.85 10.35 -5.82
C VAL A 77 10.21 8.90 -6.09
N VAL A 78 9.23 8.00 -6.08
CA VAL A 78 9.43 6.58 -6.37
C VAL A 78 9.58 6.41 -7.89
N GLU A 79 10.62 5.71 -8.34
CA GLU A 79 10.72 5.30 -9.74
C GLU A 79 9.52 4.43 -10.12
N ASP A 80 8.93 4.67 -11.29
CA ASP A 80 7.76 3.93 -11.72
C ASP A 80 8.14 2.49 -12.09
N LEU A 81 7.74 1.55 -11.23
CA LEU A 81 8.07 0.13 -11.37
C LEU A 81 7.48 -0.51 -12.61
N PHE A 82 6.33 -0.02 -13.06
CA PHE A 82 5.66 -0.57 -14.23
C PHE A 82 6.29 -0.09 -15.53
N GLN A 83 7.18 0.91 -15.46
CA GLN A 83 7.98 1.40 -16.57
C GLN A 83 9.45 0.96 -16.49
N ALA A 84 9.88 0.42 -15.34
CA ALA A 84 11.25 -0.04 -15.13
C ALA A 84 11.56 -1.31 -15.94
N PRO A 85 12.74 -1.41 -16.59
CA PRO A 85 13.10 -2.58 -17.38
C PRO A 85 13.05 -3.87 -16.55
N GLY A 86 12.25 -4.84 -16.99
CA GLY A 86 12.26 -6.20 -16.46
C GLY A 86 11.39 -6.46 -15.23
N ASN A 87 10.62 -5.49 -14.71
CA ASN A 87 9.69 -5.67 -13.58
C ASN A 87 10.30 -6.31 -12.33
N GLN A 88 11.63 -6.26 -12.16
CA GLN A 88 12.37 -7.09 -11.19
C GLN A 88 12.18 -6.64 -9.73
N SER A 89 11.52 -5.49 -9.50
CA SER A 89 11.22 -4.94 -8.19
C SER A 89 9.78 -5.21 -7.72
N LEU A 90 8.92 -5.77 -8.57
CA LEU A 90 7.53 -6.05 -8.23
C LEU A 90 7.42 -7.30 -7.36
N ILE A 91 6.58 -7.22 -6.32
CA ILE A 91 6.19 -8.40 -5.54
C ILE A 91 5.35 -9.31 -6.44
N PRO A 92 5.70 -10.61 -6.58
CA PRO A 92 5.03 -11.52 -7.52
C PRO A 92 3.69 -12.02 -6.98
N LEU A 93 2.72 -11.11 -6.87
CA LEU A 93 1.39 -11.37 -6.31
C LEU A 93 0.58 -12.37 -7.13
N GLU A 94 0.92 -12.58 -8.41
CA GLU A 94 0.33 -13.62 -9.24
C GLU A 94 0.57 -15.04 -8.68
N LYS A 95 1.64 -15.22 -7.90
CA LYS A 95 1.97 -16.50 -7.25
C LYS A 95 1.18 -16.72 -5.96
N ALA A 96 0.60 -15.67 -5.39
CA ALA A 96 -0.16 -15.78 -4.16
C ALA A 96 -1.55 -16.41 -4.41
N GLU A 97 -1.99 -17.20 -3.43
CA GLU A 97 -3.35 -17.76 -3.36
C GLU A 97 -4.26 -16.94 -2.43
N ALA A 98 -3.70 -15.98 -1.71
CA ALA A 98 -4.41 -15.14 -0.75
C ALA A 98 -5.46 -14.25 -1.43
N GLN A 99 -6.50 -13.87 -0.70
CA GLN A 99 -7.45 -12.84 -1.12
C GLN A 99 -6.85 -11.47 -0.79
N PHE A 100 -7.08 -10.47 -1.65
CA PHE A 100 -6.52 -9.14 -1.48
C PHE A 100 -7.61 -8.07 -1.34
N LEU A 101 -7.42 -7.15 -0.40
CA LEU A 101 -8.16 -5.90 -0.30
C LEU A 101 -7.14 -4.75 -0.28
N PHE A 102 -7.06 -4.02 -1.39
CA PHE A 102 -6.23 -2.83 -1.51
C PHE A 102 -7.06 -1.60 -1.12
N ILE A 103 -6.59 -0.82 -0.16
CA ILE A 103 -7.26 0.40 0.32
C ILE A 103 -6.38 1.58 -0.04
N VAL A 104 -6.92 2.54 -0.78
CA VAL A 104 -6.12 3.64 -1.33
C VAL A 104 -6.77 4.98 -1.06
N GLY A 105 -5.95 5.96 -0.65
CA GLY A 105 -6.34 7.36 -0.58
C GLY A 105 -6.11 8.04 -1.93
N GLN A 106 -7.14 8.65 -2.51
CA GLN A 106 -7.00 9.31 -3.82
C GLN A 106 -6.24 10.63 -3.75
N ASP A 107 -6.04 11.19 -2.56
CA ASP A 107 -5.25 12.40 -2.33
C ASP A 107 -3.93 12.08 -1.62
N ASP A 108 -3.43 10.84 -1.73
CA ASP A 108 -2.13 10.44 -1.18
C ASP A 108 -1.00 11.23 -1.86
N ARG A 109 -0.28 12.04 -1.07
CA ARG A 109 0.83 12.89 -1.52
C ARG A 109 2.21 12.35 -1.15
N VAL A 110 2.27 11.15 -0.58
CA VAL A 110 3.51 10.44 -0.29
C VAL A 110 3.81 9.43 -1.39
N VAL A 111 2.77 8.74 -1.85
CA VAL A 111 2.86 7.69 -2.86
C VAL A 111 1.62 7.71 -3.74
N LYS A 112 1.77 7.38 -5.03
CA LYS A 112 0.64 7.20 -5.95
C LYS A 112 -0.12 5.88 -5.68
N SER A 113 -0.69 5.71 -4.48
CA SER A 113 -1.29 4.45 -4.02
C SER A 113 -2.38 3.92 -4.97
N GLU A 114 -3.27 4.78 -5.47
CA GLU A 114 -4.31 4.40 -6.44
C GLU A 114 -3.74 3.90 -7.78
N TYR A 115 -2.71 4.57 -8.29
CA TYR A 115 -2.03 4.14 -9.51
C TYR A 115 -1.45 2.73 -9.33
N TYR A 116 -0.67 2.52 -8.27
CA TYR A 116 -0.05 1.22 -8.01
C TYR A 116 -1.09 0.11 -7.81
N ALA A 117 -2.15 0.36 -7.03
CA ALA A 117 -3.23 -0.61 -6.84
C ALA A 117 -3.93 -0.96 -8.16
N THR A 118 -4.15 0.03 -9.03
CA THR A 118 -4.74 -0.17 -10.36
C THR A 118 -3.85 -1.00 -11.27
N GLU A 119 -2.56 -0.68 -11.36
CA GLU A 119 -1.61 -1.42 -12.20
C GLU A 119 -1.42 -2.87 -11.71
N VAL A 120 -1.35 -3.11 -10.40
CA VAL A 120 -1.37 -4.49 -9.87
C VAL A 120 -2.68 -5.19 -10.17
N GLY A 121 -3.82 -4.50 -10.07
CA GLY A 121 -5.10 -5.06 -10.48
C GLY A 121 -5.10 -5.54 -11.94
N LYS A 122 -4.55 -4.74 -12.85
CA LYS A 122 -4.37 -5.12 -14.27
C LYS A 122 -3.43 -6.33 -14.42
N LEU A 123 -2.31 -6.33 -13.70
CA LEU A 123 -1.35 -7.44 -13.75
C LEU A 123 -1.99 -8.76 -13.27
N LEU A 124 -2.71 -8.73 -12.16
CA LEU A 124 -3.42 -9.89 -11.62
C LEU A 124 -4.49 -10.38 -12.62
N GLN A 125 -5.29 -9.47 -13.18
CA GLN A 125 -6.30 -9.82 -14.19
C GLN A 125 -5.67 -10.45 -15.43
N ALA A 126 -4.56 -9.91 -15.93
CA ALA A 126 -3.83 -10.47 -17.08
C ALA A 126 -3.30 -11.89 -16.81
N GLN A 127 -3.04 -12.24 -15.55
CA GLN A 127 -2.66 -13.58 -15.10
C GLN A 127 -3.87 -14.46 -14.71
N GLY A 128 -5.10 -14.03 -15.02
CA GLY A 128 -6.33 -14.76 -14.73
C GLY A 128 -6.76 -14.75 -13.27
N LYS A 129 -6.23 -13.83 -12.45
CA LYS A 129 -6.52 -13.71 -11.02
C LYS A 129 -7.63 -12.67 -10.79
N GLY A 130 -8.68 -13.07 -10.07
CA GLY A 130 -9.79 -12.21 -9.65
C GLY A 130 -9.95 -12.09 -8.13
N ASN A 131 -8.97 -12.58 -7.37
CA ASN A 131 -8.96 -12.64 -5.91
C ASN A 131 -8.52 -11.32 -5.26
N PHE A 132 -8.98 -10.18 -5.78
CA PHE A 132 -8.68 -8.88 -5.21
C PHE A 132 -9.85 -7.89 -5.30
N GLN A 133 -9.83 -6.89 -4.43
CA GLN A 133 -10.74 -5.75 -4.42
C GLN A 133 -9.92 -4.47 -4.20
N ILE A 134 -10.34 -3.36 -4.82
CA ILE A 134 -9.74 -2.04 -4.60
C ILE A 134 -10.81 -1.14 -4.00
N LEU A 135 -10.50 -0.56 -2.85
CA LEU A 135 -11.31 0.42 -2.15
C LEU A 135 -10.65 1.79 -2.25
N SER A 136 -11.09 2.59 -3.23
CA SER A 136 -10.67 3.98 -3.38
C SER A 136 -11.42 4.89 -2.41
N CYS A 137 -10.69 5.70 -1.66
CA CYS A 137 -11.20 6.66 -0.69
C CYS A 137 -10.96 8.10 -1.19
N PRO A 138 -11.97 8.76 -1.80
CA PRO A 138 -11.84 10.13 -2.28
C PRO A 138 -11.49 11.12 -1.17
N GLY A 139 -10.66 12.12 -1.48
CA GLY A 139 -10.26 13.16 -0.53
C GLY A 139 -9.55 12.64 0.72
N THR A 140 -8.99 11.43 0.65
CA THR A 140 -8.25 10.79 1.74
C THR A 140 -6.78 10.73 1.36
N GLY A 141 -5.91 11.15 2.28
CA GLY A 141 -4.47 11.19 2.08
C GLY A 141 -3.80 9.84 2.32
N HIS A 142 -2.51 9.90 2.63
CA HIS A 142 -1.67 8.74 2.87
C HIS A 142 -2.17 7.89 4.04
N CYS A 143 -2.45 8.51 5.19
CA CYS A 143 -2.89 7.77 6.38
C CYS A 143 -4.40 7.46 6.30
N ILE A 144 -4.80 6.23 6.58
CA ILE A 144 -6.17 5.73 6.73
C ILE A 144 -6.22 4.96 8.05
N ASP A 145 -6.21 5.74 9.12
CA ASP A 145 -6.20 5.24 10.49
C ASP A 145 -7.55 4.60 10.90
N PRO A 146 -7.59 3.90 12.04
CA PRO A 146 -8.85 3.47 12.63
C PRO A 146 -9.83 4.64 12.82
N PRO A 147 -11.15 4.36 12.88
CA PRO A 147 -12.17 5.40 12.98
C PRO A 147 -11.89 6.40 14.10
N PHE A 148 -12.15 7.68 13.80
CA PHE A 148 -12.07 8.82 14.72
C PHE A 148 -10.64 9.27 15.12
N PHE A 149 -9.60 8.68 14.54
CA PHE A 149 -8.27 9.30 14.58
C PHE A 149 -8.31 10.65 13.85
N PRO A 150 -7.63 11.68 14.36
CA PRO A 150 -7.66 13.00 13.72
C PRO A 150 -6.88 12.97 12.40
N LEU A 151 -7.27 13.83 11.46
CA LEU A 151 -6.54 13.99 10.20
C LEU A 151 -5.17 14.61 10.47
N TYR A 152 -4.15 14.03 9.85
CA TYR A 152 -2.79 14.57 9.80
C TYR A 152 -2.45 14.91 8.35
N PRO A 153 -2.74 16.13 7.86
CA PRO A 153 -2.49 16.47 6.47
C PRO A 153 -1.00 16.69 6.17
N ILE A 154 -0.17 16.79 7.23
CA ILE A 154 1.26 17.08 7.17
C ILE A 154 1.99 16.19 8.17
N GLY A 155 3.08 15.58 7.72
CA GLY A 155 3.92 14.71 8.55
C GLY A 155 5.38 14.77 8.15
N SER A 156 6.16 13.81 8.63
CA SER A 156 7.54 13.59 8.17
C SER A 156 7.54 12.45 7.17
N HIS A 157 8.21 12.62 6.03
CA HIS A 157 8.41 11.52 5.09
C HIS A 157 9.27 10.43 5.76
N PRO A 158 8.87 9.16 5.77
CA PRO A 158 9.54 8.10 6.54
C PRO A 158 11.01 7.90 6.15
N VAL A 159 11.35 8.07 4.86
CA VAL A 159 12.74 7.96 4.36
C VAL A 159 13.51 9.28 4.44
N PHE A 160 13.03 10.35 3.79
CA PHE A 160 13.76 11.62 3.72
C PHE A 160 13.79 12.44 5.03
N GLN A 161 12.95 12.09 6.02
CA GLN A 161 12.85 12.79 7.30
C GLN A 161 12.59 14.31 7.16
N LYS A 162 11.92 14.69 6.08
CA LYS A 162 11.54 16.06 5.73
C LYS A 162 10.03 16.22 5.78
N ARG A 163 9.57 17.46 5.98
CA ARG A 163 8.14 17.75 6.10
C ARG A 163 7.43 17.49 4.77
N ALA A 164 6.46 16.58 4.82
CA ALA A 164 5.69 16.11 3.69
C ALA A 164 4.22 16.49 3.84
N VAL A 165 3.60 16.83 2.71
CA VAL A 165 2.14 16.78 2.61
C VAL A 165 1.74 15.30 2.58
N LEU A 166 0.83 14.90 3.46
CA LEU A 166 0.24 13.56 3.46
C LEU A 166 -1.08 13.53 2.69
N GLY A 167 -1.69 14.71 2.49
CA GLY A 167 -2.96 14.88 1.80
C GLY A 167 -4.17 14.61 2.68
N GLY A 168 -5.34 14.69 2.08
CA GLY A 168 -6.63 14.43 2.70
C GLY A 168 -7.36 15.68 3.17
N GLU A 169 -8.68 15.60 3.12
CA GLU A 169 -9.62 16.59 3.61
C GLU A 169 -10.38 16.04 4.83
N LEU A 170 -10.60 16.87 5.84
CA LEU A 170 -11.13 16.40 7.14
C LEU A 170 -12.42 15.58 7.03
N ARG A 171 -13.40 16.06 6.25
CA ARG A 171 -14.71 15.39 6.12
C ARG A 171 -14.64 14.11 5.30
N PRO A 172 -14.04 14.08 4.09
CA PRO A 172 -13.83 12.84 3.35
C PRO A 172 -13.00 11.81 4.11
N TYR A 173 -11.87 12.22 4.71
CA TYR A 173 -11.01 11.35 5.52
C TYR A 173 -11.79 10.66 6.66
N SER A 174 -12.55 11.43 7.45
CA SER A 174 -13.31 10.86 8.57
C SER A 174 -14.34 9.83 8.12
N LYS A 175 -15.01 10.06 6.98
CA LYS A 175 -15.93 9.08 6.38
C LYS A 175 -15.19 7.84 5.86
N ALA A 176 -14.04 8.05 5.23
CA ALA A 176 -13.21 6.99 4.68
C ALA A 176 -12.71 6.05 5.78
N GLN A 177 -12.25 6.55 6.93
CA GLN A 177 -11.83 5.70 8.06
C GLN A 177 -12.94 4.75 8.51
N VAL A 178 -14.14 5.28 8.76
CA VAL A 178 -15.31 4.49 9.20
C VAL A 178 -15.66 3.43 8.16
N HIS A 179 -15.68 3.81 6.88
CA HIS A 179 -16.00 2.91 5.79
C HIS A 179 -14.93 1.83 5.60
N ALA A 180 -13.65 2.22 5.47
CA ALA A 180 -12.52 1.31 5.30
C ALA A 180 -12.42 0.31 6.45
N TRP A 181 -12.59 0.76 7.69
CA TRP A 181 -12.59 -0.13 8.85
C TRP A 181 -13.70 -1.18 8.78
N SER A 182 -14.91 -0.77 8.37
CA SER A 182 -16.01 -1.70 8.15
C SER A 182 -15.71 -2.70 7.03
N GLN A 183 -15.08 -2.26 5.94
CA GLN A 183 -14.70 -3.13 4.83
C GLN A 183 -13.61 -4.13 5.24
N ILE A 184 -12.59 -3.70 5.98
CA ILE A 184 -11.55 -4.57 6.54
C ILE A 184 -12.17 -5.67 7.41
N GLN A 185 -13.09 -5.30 8.30
CA GLN A 185 -13.77 -6.28 9.15
C GLN A 185 -14.61 -7.26 8.35
N ALA A 186 -15.39 -6.78 7.37
CA ALA A 186 -16.22 -7.63 6.52
C ALA A 186 -15.36 -8.59 5.68
N PHE A 187 -14.25 -8.09 5.13
CA PHE A 187 -13.27 -8.85 4.37
C PHE A 187 -12.68 -9.99 5.20
N PHE A 188 -12.13 -9.71 6.39
CA PHE A 188 -11.58 -10.78 7.23
C PHE A 188 -12.63 -11.76 7.74
N LYS A 189 -13.84 -11.31 8.10
CA LYS A 189 -14.95 -12.21 8.48
C LYS A 189 -15.36 -13.15 7.36
N LYS A 190 -15.20 -12.74 6.10
CA LYS A 190 -15.54 -13.56 4.93
C LYS A 190 -14.50 -14.66 4.68
N TYR A 191 -13.23 -14.40 4.97
CA TYR A 191 -12.13 -15.26 4.56
C TYR A 191 -11.43 -16.00 5.70
N LEU A 192 -11.62 -15.60 6.97
CA LEU A 192 -11.06 -16.25 8.17
C LEU A 192 -12.16 -16.84 9.06
#